data_AF-A0A519Z4M3-F1
#
_entry.id   AF-A0A519Z4M3-F1
#
_cell.length_a   1.000
_cell.length_b   1.000
_cell.length_c   1.000
_cell.angle_alpha   90.00
_cell.angle_beta   90.00
_cell.angle_gamma   90.00
#
_symmetry.space_group_name_H-M   'P 1'
#
loop_
_entity.id
_entity.type
_entity.pdbx_description
1 polymer ?
#
loop_
_entity_poly.entity_id
_entity_poly.type
_entity_poly.pdbx_seq_one_letter_code
_entity_poly.pdbx_strand_id
1 'polypeptide(L)'
;MELREVLEDNIPATDRASAPRSHKAATTRIKLWDLPVRVFHWSLVAAVTTVIVTGKIGGDMMEWHGKAGLAIVGLVAFRLSWGFLGSTHARFTSFVPSPARILNYLRGQWRGVGHNPLGALSVLALLVVLGVQAGTGLFSNDDIAFAGPLINLVDEDVSHWLTGWHHKLVNMIFALLGLHVAAIVYYVKFKKDNLVKPMVTGWKEVDPKDLATTKMRQAGPVAFVVSVLIAAAAVYGAQGAWIQTAKPAAAPAPAAANSTNTSTSTSNNAAPAW
;
A
#
# COMPACT_ATOMS: atom_id res chain seq x y z
N MET A 1 11.22 91.52 -14.32
CA MET A 1 12.05 90.47 -13.72
C MET A 1 11.57 90.34 -12.29
N GLU A 2 10.52 89.52 -12.07
CA GLU A 2 9.97 89.06 -10.76
C GLU A 2 8.45 88.82 -10.86
N LEU A 3 7.99 87.86 -11.67
CA LEU A 3 6.62 87.31 -11.61
C LEU A 3 6.46 86.06 -12.50
N ARG A 4 7.49 85.22 -12.59
CA ARG A 4 7.45 83.95 -13.34
C ARG A 4 8.03 82.75 -12.58
N GLU A 5 8.32 82.87 -11.28
CA GLU A 5 9.07 81.86 -10.52
C GLU A 5 8.26 81.19 -9.40
N VAL A 6 6.93 81.38 -9.35
CA VAL A 6 6.09 80.86 -8.23
C VAL A 6 4.97 79.92 -8.70
N LEU A 7 5.05 79.35 -9.90
CA LEU A 7 3.98 78.47 -10.44
C LEU A 7 4.46 77.12 -11.00
N GLU A 8 5.64 76.62 -10.63
CA GLU A 8 6.14 75.31 -11.12
C GLU A 8 6.37 74.22 -10.07
N ASP A 9 6.06 74.44 -8.78
CA ASP A 9 6.50 73.52 -7.71
C ASP A 9 5.41 72.77 -6.93
N ASN A 10 4.24 72.50 -7.53
CA ASN A 10 3.28 71.63 -6.83
C ASN A 10 2.38 70.76 -7.72
N ILE A 11 2.99 70.02 -8.64
CA ILE A 11 2.36 68.81 -9.20
C ILE A 11 2.79 67.64 -8.31
N PRO A 12 1.92 67.09 -7.43
CA PRO A 12 2.23 65.85 -6.75
C PRO A 12 2.46 64.76 -7.80
N ALA A 13 3.62 64.11 -7.68
CA ALA A 13 4.06 63.05 -8.56
C ALA A 13 2.91 62.06 -8.76
N THR A 14 2.49 61.97 -10.02
CA THR A 14 1.58 60.97 -10.52
C THR A 14 1.95 59.60 -9.99
N ASP A 15 0.92 58.91 -9.49
CA ASP A 15 0.71 57.48 -9.46
C ASP A 15 1.81 56.73 -10.24
N ARG A 16 2.91 56.41 -9.55
CA ARG A 16 3.90 55.48 -10.07
C ARG A 16 3.22 54.13 -10.07
N ALA A 17 2.65 53.81 -11.22
CA ALA A 17 2.18 52.49 -11.63
C ALA A 17 2.95 51.41 -10.85
N SER A 18 2.33 50.96 -9.77
CA SER A 18 2.85 49.85 -9.00
C SER A 18 2.87 48.68 -9.96
N ALA A 19 4.07 48.27 -10.36
CA ALA A 19 4.30 47.11 -11.21
C ALA A 19 3.38 45.97 -10.75
N PRO A 20 2.72 45.23 -11.66
CA PRO A 20 1.86 44.14 -11.25
C PRO A 20 2.72 43.18 -10.43
N ARG A 21 2.49 43.16 -9.11
CA ARG A 21 3.09 42.14 -8.24
C ARG A 21 2.68 40.84 -8.88
N SER A 22 3.67 40.04 -9.29
CA SER A 22 3.45 38.69 -9.78
C SER A 22 2.63 37.96 -8.72
N HIS A 23 1.31 37.93 -8.92
CA HIS A 23 0.43 37.08 -8.15
C HIS A 23 0.73 35.66 -8.61
N LYS A 24 1.80 35.07 -8.07
CA LYS A 24 1.82 33.61 -7.90
C LYS A 24 0.50 33.28 -7.23
N ALA A 25 -0.37 32.60 -7.96
CA ALA A 25 -1.66 32.16 -7.44
C ALA A 25 -1.41 31.54 -6.06
N ALA A 26 -2.03 32.09 -5.02
CA ALA A 26 -1.80 31.67 -3.66
C ALA A 26 -2.22 30.20 -3.53
N THR A 27 -1.26 29.30 -3.36
CA THR A 27 -1.56 27.88 -3.14
C THR A 27 -2.10 27.69 -1.72
N THR A 28 -3.10 26.83 -1.58
CA THR A 28 -3.65 26.45 -0.27
C THR A 28 -3.02 25.14 0.18
N ARG A 29 -2.57 25.09 1.43
CA ARG A 29 -2.02 23.87 2.03
C ARG A 29 -3.14 23.04 2.65
N ILE A 30 -3.29 21.79 2.21
CA ILE A 30 -4.29 20.85 2.73
C ILE A 30 -3.65 19.59 3.30
N LYS A 31 -4.32 18.98 4.28
CA LYS A 31 -3.97 17.65 4.78
C LYS A 31 -4.59 16.60 3.85
N LEU A 32 -3.79 16.15 2.90
CA LEU A 32 -4.23 15.22 1.86
C LEU A 32 -4.41 13.80 2.39
N TRP A 33 -3.40 13.31 3.12
CA TRP A 33 -3.41 11.96 3.69
C TRP A 33 -3.45 12.03 5.21
N ASP A 34 -4.39 11.29 5.80
CA ASP A 34 -4.44 11.13 7.25
C ASP A 34 -3.24 10.30 7.75
N LEU A 35 -3.02 10.31 9.07
CA LEU A 35 -1.92 9.55 9.66
C LEU A 35 -2.12 8.02 9.47
N PRO A 36 -3.31 7.45 9.69
CA PRO A 36 -3.50 6.01 9.54
C PRO A 36 -3.19 5.47 8.15
N VAL A 37 -3.57 6.18 7.07
CA VAL A 37 -3.22 5.78 5.69
C VAL A 37 -1.71 5.77 5.47
N ARG A 38 -0.98 6.76 5.99
CA ARG A 38 0.47 6.84 5.83
C ARG A 38 1.20 5.74 6.58
N VAL A 39 0.80 5.50 7.84
CA VAL A 39 1.34 4.40 8.65
C VAL A 39 1.07 3.07 7.96
N PHE A 40 -0.18 2.81 7.55
CA PHE A 40 -0.53 1.62 6.77
C PHE A 40 0.37 1.46 5.54
N HIS A 41 0.54 2.52 4.74
CA HIS A 41 1.30 2.44 3.50
C HIS A 41 2.75 2.05 3.76
N TRP A 42 3.44 2.73 4.68
CA TRP A 42 4.85 2.44 4.96
C TRP A 42 5.04 1.11 5.68
N SER A 43 4.11 0.71 6.55
CA SER A 43 4.10 -0.64 7.14
C SER A 43 3.89 -1.72 6.07
N LEU A 44 3.02 -1.48 5.08
CA LEU A 44 2.80 -2.41 3.98
C LEU A 44 4.03 -2.52 3.09
N VAL A 45 4.69 -1.40 2.77
CA VAL A 45 5.96 -1.41 2.01
C VAL A 45 6.99 -2.25 2.76
N ALA A 46 7.17 -2.03 4.06
CA ALA A 46 8.11 -2.81 4.88
C ALA A 46 7.76 -4.31 4.89
N ALA A 47 6.50 -4.66 5.14
CA ALA A 47 6.06 -6.05 5.19
C ALA A 47 6.19 -6.76 3.83
N VAL A 48 5.84 -6.08 2.73
CA VAL A 48 6.01 -6.60 1.36
C VAL A 48 7.49 -6.81 1.03
N THR A 49 8.36 -5.87 1.40
CA THR A 49 9.82 -6.07 1.27
C THR A 49 10.30 -7.26 2.09
N THR A 50 9.82 -7.42 3.33
CA THR A 50 10.18 -8.58 4.17
C THR A 50 9.77 -9.90 3.53
N VAL A 51 8.52 -10.08 3.08
CA VAL A 51 8.09 -11.34 2.44
C VAL A 51 8.85 -11.64 1.16
N ILE A 52 9.19 -10.61 0.36
CA ILE A 52 10.00 -10.80 -0.87
C ILE A 52 11.41 -11.27 -0.52
N VAL A 53 12.08 -10.62 0.44
CA VAL A 53 13.45 -10.95 0.82
C VAL A 53 13.51 -12.33 1.47
N THR A 54 12.63 -12.58 2.44
CA THR A 54 12.59 -13.85 3.19
C THR A 54 12.19 -15.03 2.31
N GLY A 55 11.20 -14.85 1.42
CA GLY A 55 10.79 -15.88 0.47
C GLY A 55 11.91 -16.25 -0.51
N LYS A 56 12.68 -15.25 -0.99
CA LYS A 56 13.84 -15.51 -1.86
C LYS A 56 15.00 -16.22 -1.17
N ILE A 57 15.18 -16.00 0.14
CA ILE A 57 16.25 -16.65 0.91
C ILE A 57 15.84 -18.07 1.29
N GLY A 58 14.57 -18.30 1.63
CA GLY A 58 14.06 -19.59 2.07
C GLY A 58 14.64 -20.06 3.42
N GLY A 59 14.51 -21.36 3.69
CA GLY A 59 15.02 -21.99 4.93
C GLY A 59 14.43 -21.35 6.19
N ASP A 60 15.28 -21.08 7.18
CA ASP A 60 14.86 -20.48 8.47
C ASP A 60 14.19 -19.10 8.33
N MET A 61 14.37 -18.41 7.19
CA MET A 61 13.71 -17.14 6.91
C MET A 61 12.22 -17.30 6.61
N MET A 62 11.74 -18.52 6.32
CA MET A 62 10.32 -18.77 6.05
C MET A 62 9.43 -18.50 7.28
N GLU A 63 9.96 -18.62 8.50
CA GLU A 63 9.24 -18.18 9.70
C GLU A 63 8.92 -16.67 9.65
N TRP A 64 9.89 -15.86 9.21
CA TRP A 64 9.71 -14.42 9.04
C TRP A 64 8.82 -14.09 7.85
N HIS A 65 8.87 -14.90 6.78
CA HIS A 65 7.94 -14.81 5.66
C HIS A 65 6.49 -14.97 6.15
N GLY A 66 6.20 -16.03 6.91
CA GLY A 66 4.87 -16.27 7.48
C GLY A 66 4.40 -15.15 8.40
N LYS A 67 5.25 -14.67 9.32
CA LYS A 67 4.94 -13.54 10.21
C LYS A 67 4.63 -12.25 9.44
N ALA A 68 5.42 -11.93 8.43
CA ALA A 68 5.19 -10.76 7.59
C ALA A 68 3.94 -10.94 6.70
N GLY A 69 3.64 -12.16 6.24
CA GLY A 69 2.39 -12.51 5.56
C GLY A 69 1.15 -12.23 6.43
N LEU A 70 1.17 -12.66 7.69
CA LEU A 70 0.11 -12.34 8.66
C LEU A 70 -0.02 -10.83 8.90
N ALA A 71 1.10 -10.11 8.97
CA ALA A 71 1.07 -8.65 9.05
C ALA A 71 0.39 -8.02 7.82
N ILE A 72 0.66 -8.54 6.61
CA ILE A 72 0.00 -8.11 5.36
C ILE A 72 -1.52 -8.38 5.43
N VAL A 73 -1.96 -9.53 5.93
CA VAL A 73 -3.41 -9.82 6.14
C VAL A 73 -4.05 -8.73 7.00
N GLY A 74 -3.44 -8.42 8.16
CA GLY A 74 -3.93 -7.38 9.05
C GLY A 74 -3.94 -6.00 8.41
N LEU A 75 -2.88 -5.63 7.69
CA LEU A 75 -2.77 -4.34 6.99
C LEU A 75 -3.82 -4.22 5.88
N VAL A 76 -4.04 -5.26 5.08
CA VAL A 76 -5.06 -5.28 4.03
C VAL A 76 -6.46 -5.15 4.65
N ALA A 77 -6.77 -5.92 5.69
CA ALA A 77 -8.05 -5.82 6.42
C ALA A 77 -8.27 -4.43 7.02
N PHE A 78 -7.23 -3.85 7.64
CA PHE A 78 -7.25 -2.46 8.11
C PHE A 78 -7.56 -1.50 6.96
N ARG A 79 -6.87 -1.63 5.84
CA ARG A 79 -7.05 -0.71 4.71
C ARG A 79 -8.42 -0.82 4.07
N LEU A 80 -8.97 -2.02 3.96
CA LEU A 80 -10.31 -2.26 3.46
C LEU A 80 -11.34 -1.58 4.37
N SER A 81 -11.30 -1.82 5.68
CA SER A 81 -12.22 -1.17 6.64
C SER A 81 -12.05 0.36 6.68
N TRP A 82 -10.80 0.86 6.69
CA TRP A 82 -10.50 2.29 6.64
C TRP A 82 -10.94 2.92 5.31
N GLY A 83 -10.99 2.14 4.23
CA GLY A 83 -11.54 2.56 2.94
C GLY A 83 -13.05 2.80 2.92
N PHE A 84 -13.78 2.38 3.96
CA PHE A 84 -15.18 2.72 4.12
C PHE A 84 -15.39 3.78 5.22
N LEU A 85 -14.65 3.66 6.33
CA LEU A 85 -14.86 4.46 7.55
C LEU A 85 -13.97 5.71 7.64
N GLY A 86 -12.82 5.70 6.96
CA GLY A 86 -11.73 6.66 7.10
C GLY A 86 -11.98 8.05 6.50
N SER A 87 -10.92 8.87 6.42
CA SER A 87 -11.05 10.26 5.94
C SER A 87 -11.43 10.34 4.47
N THR A 88 -11.80 11.52 4.00
CA THR A 88 -12.31 11.74 2.62
C THR A 88 -11.46 11.07 1.56
N HIS A 89 -10.15 11.31 1.54
CA HIS A 89 -9.27 10.77 0.50
C HIS A 89 -8.87 9.30 0.72
N ALA A 90 -9.15 8.75 1.90
CA ALA A 90 -8.93 7.33 2.20
C ALA A 90 -10.06 6.44 1.66
N ARG A 91 -11.28 7.00 1.52
CA ARG A 91 -12.49 6.22 1.22
C ARG A 91 -12.58 5.79 -0.24
N PHE A 92 -12.94 4.54 -0.50
CA PHE A 92 -13.11 4.02 -1.87
C PHE A 92 -14.11 4.86 -2.68
N THR A 93 -15.19 5.30 -2.05
CA THR A 93 -16.20 6.16 -2.70
C THR A 93 -15.65 7.48 -3.22
N SER A 94 -14.55 8.00 -2.66
CA SER A 94 -13.95 9.26 -3.11
C SER A 94 -13.11 9.09 -4.36
N PHE A 95 -12.43 7.95 -4.51
CA PHE A 95 -11.37 7.81 -5.51
C PHE A 95 -11.58 6.71 -6.54
N VAL A 96 -12.47 5.74 -6.31
CA VAL A 96 -12.81 4.74 -7.33
C VAL A 96 -13.33 5.48 -8.57
N PRO A 97 -12.61 5.38 -9.71
CA PRO A 97 -12.92 6.21 -10.87
C PRO A 97 -14.08 5.59 -11.64
N SER A 98 -14.97 6.45 -12.16
CA SER A 98 -15.93 6.03 -13.17
C SER A 98 -15.25 5.93 -14.55
N PRO A 99 -15.79 5.17 -15.51
CA PRO A 99 -15.24 5.12 -16.88
C PRO A 99 -15.04 6.50 -17.51
N ALA A 100 -16.00 7.42 -17.30
CA ALA A 100 -15.90 8.81 -17.73
C ALA A 100 -14.70 9.55 -17.09
N ARG A 101 -14.41 9.33 -15.80
CA ARG A 101 -13.24 9.93 -15.13
C ARG A 101 -11.93 9.40 -15.70
N ILE A 102 -11.86 8.12 -16.04
CA ILE A 102 -10.69 7.54 -16.70
C ILE A 102 -10.48 8.20 -18.07
N LEU A 103 -11.54 8.31 -18.89
CA LEU A 103 -11.44 8.92 -20.22
C LEU A 103 -11.02 10.39 -20.14
N ASN A 104 -11.59 11.17 -19.22
CA ASN A 104 -11.21 12.57 -19.02
C ASN A 104 -9.75 12.69 -18.56
N TYR A 105 -9.25 11.77 -17.73
CA TYR A 105 -7.85 11.72 -17.35
C TYR A 105 -6.93 11.43 -18.54
N LEU A 106 -7.27 10.44 -19.37
CA LEU A 106 -6.50 10.11 -20.58
C LEU A 106 -6.48 11.26 -21.59
N ARG A 107 -7.53 12.09 -21.62
CA ARG A 107 -7.63 13.33 -22.42
C ARG A 107 -6.90 14.52 -21.78
N GLY A 108 -6.28 14.37 -20.61
CA GLY A 108 -5.60 15.46 -19.89
C GLY A 108 -6.52 16.48 -19.24
N GLN A 109 -7.81 16.17 -19.09
CA GLN A 109 -8.85 17.07 -18.56
C GLN A 109 -9.14 16.84 -17.07
N TRP A 110 -8.41 15.94 -16.41
CA TRP A 110 -8.64 15.65 -15.00
C TRP A 110 -8.09 16.77 -14.10
N ARG A 111 -8.96 17.32 -13.27
CA ARG A 111 -8.66 18.31 -12.23
C ARG A 111 -9.26 17.82 -10.92
N GLY A 112 -8.44 17.21 -10.07
CA GLY A 112 -8.88 16.62 -8.82
C GLY A 112 -7.74 16.50 -7.81
N VAL A 113 -8.13 16.31 -6.55
CA VAL A 113 -7.21 16.20 -5.42
C VAL A 113 -7.28 14.79 -4.83
N GLY A 114 -6.12 14.21 -4.53
CA GLY A 114 -6.00 12.82 -4.06
C GLY A 114 -5.53 11.89 -5.18
N HIS A 115 -6.15 10.71 -5.30
CA HIS A 115 -5.81 9.77 -6.37
C HIS A 115 -6.35 10.27 -7.71
N ASN A 116 -5.48 10.37 -8.70
CA ASN A 116 -5.91 10.41 -10.09
C ASN A 116 -6.50 9.04 -10.50
N PRO A 117 -7.29 8.94 -11.59
CA PRO A 117 -7.94 7.70 -12.00
C PRO A 117 -6.99 6.51 -12.22
N LEU A 118 -5.81 6.70 -12.81
CA LEU A 118 -4.86 5.60 -12.96
C LEU A 118 -4.22 5.19 -11.64
N GLY A 119 -3.91 6.15 -10.76
CA GLY A 119 -3.43 5.90 -9.42
C GLY A 119 -4.46 5.14 -8.57
N ALA A 120 -5.74 5.47 -8.73
CA ALA A 120 -6.84 4.75 -8.10
C ALA A 120 -6.91 3.28 -8.56
N LEU A 121 -6.80 3.03 -9.86
CA LEU A 121 -6.75 1.66 -10.40
C LEU A 121 -5.53 0.89 -9.88
N SER A 122 -4.37 1.54 -9.78
CA SER A 122 -3.16 0.93 -9.21
C SER A 122 -3.38 0.49 -7.76
N VAL A 123 -3.99 1.33 -6.91
CA VAL A 123 -4.31 0.98 -5.52
C VAL A 123 -5.26 -0.22 -5.44
N LEU A 124 -6.32 -0.24 -6.27
CA LEU A 124 -7.27 -1.34 -6.29
C LEU A 124 -6.61 -2.64 -6.74
N ALA A 125 -5.81 -2.61 -7.81
CA ALA A 125 -5.09 -3.76 -8.32
C ALA A 125 -4.12 -4.33 -7.27
N LEU A 126 -3.32 -3.47 -6.64
CA LEU A 126 -2.38 -3.88 -5.59
C LEU A 126 -3.09 -4.47 -4.38
N LEU A 127 -4.21 -3.88 -3.92
CA LEU A 127 -4.97 -4.42 -2.80
C LEU A 127 -5.58 -5.80 -3.10
N VAL A 128 -6.14 -5.97 -4.30
CA VAL A 128 -6.72 -7.26 -4.71
C VAL A 128 -5.62 -8.30 -4.82
N VAL A 129 -4.55 -8.03 -5.58
CA VAL A 129 -3.51 -9.02 -5.82
C VAL A 129 -2.74 -9.36 -4.53
N LEU A 130 -2.42 -8.38 -3.67
CA LEU A 130 -1.82 -8.66 -2.37
C LEU A 130 -2.77 -9.41 -1.43
N GLY A 131 -4.06 -9.11 -1.47
CA GLY A 131 -5.07 -9.83 -0.70
C GLY A 131 -5.17 -11.30 -1.11
N VAL A 132 -5.17 -11.58 -2.41
CA VAL A 132 -5.15 -12.95 -2.95
C VAL A 132 -3.83 -13.64 -2.64
N GLN A 133 -2.68 -12.97 -2.81
CA GLN A 133 -1.36 -13.53 -2.45
C GLN A 133 -1.30 -13.94 -0.99
N ALA A 134 -1.71 -13.06 -0.08
CA ALA A 134 -1.73 -13.35 1.35
C ALA A 134 -2.72 -14.48 1.65
N GLY A 135 -3.90 -14.45 1.02
CA GLY A 135 -4.92 -15.49 1.17
C GLY A 135 -4.45 -16.87 0.74
N THR A 136 -3.81 -17.00 -0.44
CA THR A 136 -3.25 -18.29 -0.88
C THR A 136 -2.11 -18.76 0.01
N GLY A 137 -1.29 -17.83 0.52
CA GLY A 137 -0.18 -18.14 1.43
C GLY A 137 -0.63 -18.66 2.81
N LEU A 138 -1.87 -18.41 3.23
CA LEU A 138 -2.39 -18.98 4.48
C LEU A 138 -2.57 -20.50 4.42
N PHE A 139 -2.70 -21.04 3.21
CA PHE A 139 -2.94 -22.46 2.96
C PHE A 139 -1.76 -23.13 2.25
N SER A 140 -0.67 -22.40 1.97
CA SER A 140 0.47 -22.93 1.21
C SER A 140 1.35 -23.83 2.06
N ASN A 141 2.08 -24.73 1.41
CA ASN A 141 3.05 -25.63 2.03
C ASN A 141 4.29 -25.73 1.16
N ASP A 142 5.47 -25.93 1.75
CA ASP A 142 6.72 -26.22 1.03
C ASP A 142 7.18 -27.69 1.16
N ASP A 143 6.33 -28.55 1.74
CA ASP A 143 6.54 -29.98 2.02
C ASP A 143 7.74 -30.32 2.93
N ILE A 144 8.46 -29.31 3.43
CA ILE A 144 9.74 -29.50 4.13
C ILE A 144 9.71 -28.84 5.51
N ALA A 145 9.51 -27.52 5.59
CA ALA A 145 9.72 -26.75 6.81
C ALA A 145 8.73 -25.59 7.02
N PHE A 146 7.92 -25.24 6.03
CA PHE A 146 6.94 -24.17 6.08
C PHE A 146 5.55 -24.67 5.72
N ALA A 147 4.64 -24.52 6.68
CA ALA A 147 3.22 -24.74 6.48
C ALA A 147 2.45 -23.46 6.84
N GLY A 148 1.54 -23.08 5.95
CA GLY A 148 0.60 -22.00 6.16
C GLY A 148 -0.30 -22.29 7.37
N PRO A 149 -0.73 -21.26 8.14
CA PRO A 149 -1.42 -21.52 9.41
C PRO A 149 -2.80 -22.19 9.25
N LEU A 150 -3.41 -22.12 8.07
CA LEU A 150 -4.73 -22.66 7.77
C LEU A 150 -4.68 -23.93 6.91
N ILE A 151 -3.50 -24.53 6.71
CA ILE A 151 -3.33 -25.73 5.88
C ILE A 151 -4.28 -26.88 6.29
N ASN A 152 -4.52 -27.05 7.59
CA ASN A 152 -5.37 -28.12 8.13
C ASN A 152 -6.87 -27.96 7.84
N LEU A 153 -7.29 -26.85 7.22
CA LEU A 153 -8.68 -26.61 6.82
C LEU A 153 -8.98 -27.07 5.39
N VAL A 154 -7.98 -27.50 4.63
CA VAL A 154 -8.11 -27.91 3.24
C VAL A 154 -7.38 -29.21 2.99
N ASP A 155 -7.80 -29.94 1.96
CA ASP A 155 -7.11 -31.15 1.52
C ASP A 155 -5.78 -30.82 0.84
N GLU A 156 -4.87 -31.79 0.79
CA GLU A 156 -3.51 -31.65 0.26
C GLU A 156 -3.49 -31.13 -1.19
N ASP A 157 -4.36 -31.66 -2.07
CA ASP A 157 -4.46 -31.21 -3.47
C ASP A 157 -4.81 -29.72 -3.59
N VAL A 158 -5.67 -29.23 -2.70
CA VAL A 158 -6.08 -27.81 -2.66
C VAL A 158 -4.93 -26.94 -2.15
N SER A 159 -4.22 -27.40 -1.10
CA SER A 159 -3.01 -26.75 -0.60
C SER A 159 -1.96 -26.60 -1.71
N HIS A 160 -1.62 -27.67 -2.43
CA HIS A 160 -0.68 -27.65 -3.55
C HIS A 160 -1.10 -26.70 -4.66
N TRP A 161 -2.39 -26.69 -5.01
CA TRP A 161 -2.94 -25.78 -6.01
C TRP A 161 -2.81 -24.31 -5.58
N LEU A 162 -3.11 -24.00 -4.31
CA LEU A 162 -2.98 -22.66 -3.74
C LEU A 162 -1.53 -22.20 -3.64
N THR A 163 -0.61 -23.10 -3.26
CA THR A 163 0.84 -22.87 -3.29
C THR A 163 1.29 -22.49 -4.70
N GLY A 164 0.87 -23.26 -5.72
CA GLY A 164 1.18 -22.95 -7.11
C GLY A 164 0.68 -21.57 -7.56
N TRP A 165 -0.49 -21.13 -7.07
CA TRP A 165 -0.98 -19.78 -7.31
C TRP A 165 -0.20 -18.71 -6.54
N HIS A 166 0.11 -18.94 -5.26
CA HIS A 166 0.93 -18.04 -4.45
C HIS A 166 2.22 -17.68 -5.17
N HIS A 167 2.86 -18.69 -5.74
CA HIS A 167 4.11 -18.51 -6.43
C HIS A 167 4.00 -17.86 -7.81
N LYS A 168 2.89 -18.07 -8.55
CA LYS A 168 2.66 -17.37 -9.83
C LYS A 168 2.29 -15.90 -9.62
N LEU A 169 1.50 -15.61 -8.59
CA LEU A 169 1.01 -14.27 -8.28
C LEU A 169 2.12 -13.29 -7.90
N VAL A 170 3.26 -13.78 -7.38
CA VAL A 170 4.42 -12.92 -7.07
C VAL A 170 4.94 -12.17 -8.31
N ASN A 171 4.88 -12.79 -9.49
CA ASN A 171 5.30 -12.14 -10.74
C ASN A 171 4.38 -10.98 -11.11
N MET A 172 3.07 -11.15 -10.87
CA MET A 172 2.10 -10.07 -11.04
C MET A 172 2.35 -8.95 -10.03
N ILE A 173 2.69 -9.28 -8.78
CA ILE A 173 3.06 -8.31 -7.75
C ILE A 173 4.29 -7.50 -8.19
N PHE A 174 5.36 -8.15 -8.66
CA PHE A 174 6.54 -7.43 -9.17
C PHE A 174 6.21 -6.49 -10.33
N ALA A 175 5.38 -6.94 -11.29
CA ALA A 175 4.94 -6.10 -12.39
C ALA A 175 4.16 -4.87 -11.89
N LEU A 176 3.22 -5.06 -10.96
CA LEU A 176 2.41 -3.98 -10.40
C LEU A 176 3.24 -3.02 -9.54
N LEU A 177 4.17 -3.51 -8.72
CA LEU A 177 5.10 -2.68 -7.95
C LEU A 177 6.00 -1.86 -8.87
N GLY A 178 6.56 -2.50 -9.91
CA GLY A 178 7.38 -1.83 -10.91
C GLY A 178 6.61 -0.71 -11.62
N LEU A 179 5.39 -1.01 -12.08
CA LEU A 179 4.51 -0.02 -12.70
C LEU A 179 4.16 1.12 -11.73
N HIS A 180 3.86 0.79 -10.48
CA HIS A 180 3.53 1.77 -9.45
C HIS A 180 4.68 2.75 -9.19
N VAL A 181 5.89 2.23 -8.99
CA VAL A 181 7.09 3.06 -8.78
C VAL A 181 7.45 3.86 -10.03
N ALA A 182 7.34 3.27 -11.22
CA ALA A 182 7.56 3.96 -12.48
C ALA A 182 6.58 5.14 -12.65
N ALA A 183 5.31 4.97 -12.28
CA ALA A 183 4.33 6.05 -12.29
C ALA A 183 4.70 7.17 -11.32
N ILE A 184 5.18 6.85 -10.11
CA ILE A 184 5.67 7.86 -9.15
C ILE A 184 6.83 8.66 -9.76
N VAL A 185 7.82 7.97 -10.34
CA VAL A 185 8.97 8.61 -11.00
C VAL A 185 8.51 9.50 -12.15
N TYR A 186 7.54 9.04 -12.96
CA TYR A 186 6.97 9.82 -14.04
C TYR A 186 6.32 11.11 -13.54
N TYR A 187 5.53 11.03 -12.47
CA TYR A 187 4.87 12.19 -11.86
C TYR A 187 5.87 13.21 -11.30
N VAL A 188 6.91 12.72 -10.61
CA VAL A 188 7.95 13.58 -10.05
C VAL A 188 8.76 14.26 -11.16
N LYS A 189 9.18 13.53 -12.20
CA LYS A 189 10.08 14.06 -13.24
C LYS A 189 9.36 14.85 -14.33
N PHE A 190 8.26 14.35 -14.87
CA PHE A 190 7.59 14.93 -16.04
C PHE A 190 6.40 15.81 -15.65
N LYS A 191 5.60 15.40 -14.67
CA LYS A 191 4.48 16.21 -14.17
C LYS A 191 4.90 17.24 -13.11
N LYS A 192 6.15 17.15 -12.63
CA LYS A 192 6.72 18.02 -11.58
C LYS A 192 5.82 18.06 -10.32
N ASP A 193 5.09 16.98 -10.06
CA ASP A 193 4.20 16.85 -8.90
C ASP A 193 4.78 15.77 -7.97
N ASN A 194 5.17 16.19 -6.76
CA ASN A 194 5.78 15.29 -5.80
C ASN A 194 4.71 14.52 -5.02
N LEU A 195 4.49 13.25 -5.42
CA LEU A 195 3.53 12.36 -4.77
C LEU A 195 4.04 11.75 -3.45
N VAL A 196 5.36 11.70 -3.26
CA VAL A 196 6.00 11.10 -2.08
C VAL A 196 5.91 12.03 -0.86
N LYS A 197 6.12 13.34 -1.05
CA LYS A 197 6.08 14.34 0.04
C LYS A 197 4.75 14.33 0.81
N PRO A 198 3.57 14.28 0.17
CA PRO A 198 2.31 14.07 0.88
C PRO A 198 2.25 12.74 1.61
N MET A 199 2.79 11.64 1.07
CA MET A 199 2.78 10.34 1.76
C MET A 199 3.66 10.30 3.01
N VAL A 200 4.69 11.14 3.10
CA VAL A 200 5.50 11.26 4.31
C VAL A 200 4.90 12.30 5.26
N THR A 201 4.61 13.51 4.78
CA THR A 201 4.22 14.65 5.63
C THR A 201 2.72 14.75 5.88
N GLY A 202 1.89 14.14 5.02
CA GLY A 202 0.43 14.26 5.01
C GLY A 202 -0.09 15.50 4.30
N TRP A 203 0.78 16.44 3.90
CA TRP A 203 0.38 17.74 3.38
C TRP A 203 0.67 17.88 1.88
N LYS A 204 -0.26 18.52 1.16
CA LYS A 204 -0.09 18.92 -0.24
C LYS A 204 -0.48 20.39 -0.43
N GLU A 205 0.25 21.09 -1.28
CA GLU A 205 -0.11 22.42 -1.77
C GLU A 205 -0.97 22.26 -3.02
N VAL A 206 -2.12 22.92 -3.05
CA VAL A 206 -3.10 22.81 -4.14
C VAL A 206 -3.60 24.20 -4.55
N ASP A 207 -3.99 24.35 -5.82
CA ASP A 207 -4.66 25.56 -6.29
C ASP A 207 -6.07 25.62 -5.65
N PRO A 208 -6.50 26.78 -5.10
CA PRO A 208 -7.85 26.96 -4.60
C PRO A 208 -8.96 26.53 -5.56
N LYS A 209 -8.73 26.63 -6.88
CA LYS A 209 -9.68 26.18 -7.91
C LYS A 209 -9.89 24.67 -7.94
N ASP A 210 -8.89 23.90 -7.51
CA ASP A 210 -8.95 22.44 -7.42
C ASP A 210 -9.64 21.96 -6.13
N LEU A 211 -9.90 22.86 -5.17
CA LEU A 211 -10.59 22.59 -3.90
C LEU A 211 -12.11 22.71 -3.98
N ALA A 212 -12.64 23.36 -5.02
CA ALA A 212 -14.02 23.86 -5.10
C ALA A 212 -15.12 22.79 -5.00
N THR A 213 -14.78 21.50 -4.99
CA THR A 213 -15.74 20.39 -5.12
C THR A 213 -15.73 19.38 -3.97
N THR A 214 -14.84 19.49 -2.97
CA THR A 214 -14.67 18.41 -1.96
C THR A 214 -14.83 18.89 -0.52
N LYS A 215 -15.95 18.51 0.13
CA LYS A 215 -16.12 18.66 1.59
C LYS A 215 -15.19 17.67 2.31
N MET A 216 -14.16 18.18 2.98
CA MET A 216 -13.20 17.35 3.70
C MET A 216 -13.78 16.83 5.03
N ARG A 217 -14.22 15.58 5.04
CA ARG A 217 -14.44 14.77 6.25
C ARG A 217 -13.12 14.24 6.82
N GLN A 218 -12.94 14.44 8.12
CA GLN A 218 -11.93 13.75 8.93
C GLN A 218 -12.52 12.48 9.56
N ALA A 219 -11.71 11.44 9.75
CA ALA A 219 -12.14 10.24 10.46
C ALA A 219 -12.05 10.46 11.97
N GLY A 220 -13.08 10.03 12.69
CA GLY A 220 -13.11 10.06 14.16
C GLY A 220 -12.40 8.85 14.79
N PRO A 221 -12.13 8.88 16.11
CA PRO A 221 -11.43 7.81 16.82
C PRO A 221 -12.19 6.47 16.80
N VAL A 222 -13.52 6.49 16.82
CA VAL A 222 -14.35 5.27 16.74
C VAL A 222 -14.08 4.50 15.45
N ALA A 223 -14.00 5.19 14.31
CA ALA A 223 -13.68 4.56 13.03
C ALA A 223 -12.30 3.89 13.07
N PHE A 224 -11.33 4.49 13.75
CA PHE A 224 -9.99 3.95 13.87
C PHE A 224 -9.97 2.69 14.73
N VAL A 225 -10.60 2.73 15.91
CA VAL A 225 -10.73 1.58 16.80
C VAL A 225 -11.42 0.42 16.08
N VAL A 226 -12.55 0.67 15.40
CA VAL A 226 -13.25 -0.37 14.62
C VAL A 226 -12.34 -0.98 13.55
N SER A 227 -11.62 -0.16 12.77
CA SER A 227 -10.69 -0.67 11.76
C SER A 227 -9.54 -1.49 12.34
N VAL A 228 -9.01 -1.10 13.51
CA VAL A 228 -7.96 -1.86 14.21
C VAL A 228 -8.51 -3.18 14.74
N LEU A 229 -9.72 -3.19 15.30
CA LEU A 229 -10.37 -4.43 15.77
C LEU A 229 -10.64 -5.40 14.62
N ILE A 230 -11.10 -4.90 13.46
CA ILE A 230 -11.29 -5.73 12.25
C ILE A 230 -9.94 -6.33 11.80
N ALA A 231 -8.87 -5.52 11.78
CA ALA A 231 -7.55 -6.00 11.42
C ALA A 231 -7.03 -7.07 12.39
N ALA A 232 -7.20 -6.85 13.70
CA ALA A 232 -6.82 -7.81 14.73
C ALA A 232 -7.62 -9.11 14.63
N ALA A 233 -8.94 -9.03 14.38
CA ALA A 233 -9.78 -10.20 14.16
C ALA A 233 -9.36 -10.98 12.90
N ALA A 234 -9.00 -10.29 11.81
CA ALA A 234 -8.50 -10.92 10.59
C ALA A 234 -7.18 -11.66 10.84
N VAL A 235 -6.24 -11.05 11.56
CA VAL A 235 -4.97 -11.71 11.95
C VAL A 235 -5.22 -12.92 12.86
N TYR A 236 -6.10 -12.77 13.86
CA TYR A 236 -6.47 -13.86 14.77
C TYR A 236 -7.12 -15.04 14.03
N GLY A 237 -7.98 -14.76 13.06
CA GLY A 237 -8.55 -15.77 12.18
C GLY A 237 -7.46 -16.44 11.33
N ALA A 238 -6.60 -15.64 10.70
CA ALA A 238 -5.57 -16.10 9.77
C ALA A 238 -4.43 -16.89 10.43
N GLN A 239 -4.10 -16.64 11.70
CA GLN A 239 -3.06 -17.40 12.40
C GLN A 239 -3.49 -18.83 12.78
N GLY A 240 -4.77 -19.18 12.66
CA GLY A 240 -5.26 -20.54 12.91
C GLY A 240 -5.20 -21.01 14.36
N ALA A 241 -4.87 -20.16 15.34
CA ALA A 241 -4.72 -20.57 16.76
C ALA A 241 -6.02 -21.12 17.41
N TRP A 242 -7.16 -20.90 16.77
CA TRP A 242 -8.47 -21.44 17.17
C TRP A 242 -8.73 -22.84 16.61
N ILE A 243 -7.92 -23.30 15.65
CA ILE A 243 -7.96 -24.66 15.13
C ILE A 243 -7.25 -25.52 16.15
N GLN A 244 -8.00 -26.40 16.81
CA GLN A 244 -7.41 -27.36 17.74
C GLN A 244 -6.46 -28.26 16.97
N THR A 245 -5.15 -28.10 17.17
CA THR A 245 -4.20 -29.08 16.70
C THR A 245 -4.48 -30.37 17.48
N ALA A 246 -4.83 -31.45 16.79
CA ALA A 246 -4.86 -32.75 17.42
C ALA A 246 -3.49 -32.96 18.08
N LYS A 247 -3.48 -33.12 19.41
CA LYS A 247 -2.28 -33.50 20.17
C LYS A 247 -1.57 -34.61 19.39
N PRO A 248 -0.26 -34.51 19.07
CA PRO A 248 0.44 -35.60 18.42
C PRO A 248 0.19 -36.86 19.24
N ALA A 249 -0.39 -37.90 18.63
CA ALA A 249 -0.45 -39.20 19.26
C ALA A 249 0.97 -39.50 19.75
N ALA A 250 1.13 -39.77 21.05
CA ALA A 250 2.42 -40.05 21.63
C ALA A 250 3.13 -41.05 20.71
N ALA A 251 4.31 -40.67 20.20
CA ALA A 251 5.06 -41.50 19.30
C ALA A 251 5.12 -42.92 19.88
N PRO A 252 4.78 -43.98 19.12
CA PRO A 252 5.01 -45.32 19.58
C PRO A 252 6.48 -45.42 20.00
N ALA A 253 6.72 -45.97 21.19
CA ALA A 253 8.05 -46.11 21.78
C ALA A 253 9.04 -46.65 20.72
N PRO A 254 10.28 -46.15 20.67
CA PRO A 254 11.23 -46.55 19.63
C PRO A 254 11.39 -48.07 19.63
N ALA A 255 10.95 -48.69 18.53
CA ALA A 255 11.29 -50.08 18.25
C ALA A 255 12.81 -50.18 18.13
N ALA A 256 13.37 -51.17 18.83
CA ALA A 256 14.81 -51.38 18.95
C ALA A 256 15.52 -51.31 17.58
N ALA A 257 16.56 -50.49 17.52
CA ALA A 257 17.39 -50.30 16.34
C ALA A 257 18.10 -51.58 15.94
N ASN A 258 17.88 -52.04 14.70
CA ASN A 258 18.84 -52.88 14.00
C ASN A 258 19.63 -52.01 13.03
N SER A 259 20.93 -51.88 13.33
CA SER A 259 21.91 -51.13 12.56
C SER A 259 22.26 -51.86 11.26
N THR A 260 21.96 -51.25 10.12
CA THR A 260 22.61 -51.61 8.85
C THR A 260 22.99 -50.35 8.10
N ASN A 261 24.31 -50.14 7.97
CA ASN A 261 24.95 -49.05 7.25
C ASN A 261 24.57 -49.04 5.77
N THR A 262 24.26 -47.87 5.21
CA THR A 262 24.62 -47.56 3.81
C THR A 262 24.83 -46.06 3.65
N SER A 263 26.05 -45.71 3.25
CA SER A 263 26.52 -44.38 2.90
C SER A 263 26.13 -44.02 1.47
N THR A 264 25.47 -42.88 1.26
CA THR A 264 25.37 -42.27 -0.07
C THR A 264 25.30 -40.74 -0.02
N SER A 265 26.40 -40.13 -0.42
CA SER A 265 26.59 -38.85 -1.10
C SER A 265 25.35 -37.98 -1.36
N THR A 266 25.31 -36.81 -0.73
CA THR A 266 24.41 -35.68 -1.07
C THR A 266 25.10 -34.74 -2.05
N SER A 267 24.56 -34.61 -3.26
CA SER A 267 24.82 -33.47 -4.15
C SER A 267 23.76 -32.40 -3.89
N ASN A 268 24.18 -31.29 -3.28
CA ASN A 268 23.34 -30.11 -3.09
C ASN A 268 23.16 -29.39 -4.43
N ASN A 269 22.01 -29.60 -5.08
CA ASN A 269 21.46 -28.66 -6.05
C ASN A 269 20.16 -28.10 -5.47
N ALA A 270 20.27 -27.01 -4.72
CA ALA A 270 19.11 -26.22 -4.34
C ALA A 270 18.61 -25.47 -5.58
N ALA A 271 17.49 -25.93 -6.12
CA ALA A 271 16.70 -25.14 -7.05
C ALA A 271 16.08 -23.94 -6.30
N PRO A 272 15.90 -22.78 -6.96
CA PRO A 272 15.22 -21.65 -6.32
C PRO A 272 13.78 -22.06 -5.99
N ALA A 273 13.47 -22.13 -4.69
CA ALA A 273 12.12 -22.14 -4.18
C ALA A 273 11.56 -20.73 -4.40
N TRP A 274 10.71 -20.60 -5.41
CA TRP A 274 9.88 -19.42 -5.62
C TRP A 274 8.74 -19.44 -4.62
#